data_AF-A0A497T745-F1
#
_entry.id   AF-A0A497T745-F1
#
_cell.length_a   1.000
_cell.length_b   1.000
_cell.length_c   1.000
_cell.angle_alpha   90.00
_cell.angle_beta   90.00
_cell.angle_gamma   90.00
#
_symmetry.space_group_name_H-M   'P 1'
#
loop_
_entity.id
_entity.type
_entity.pdbx_description
1 polymer ?
#
loop_
_entity_poly.entity_id
_entity_poly.type
_entity_poly.pdbx_seq_one_letter_code
_entity_poly.pdbx_strand_id
1 'polypeptide(L)' 'MKEKTEIIKELMRKPEFIRNIGIVAHIDHGKTTLTDSLLAGAGMISEELAGKQLAMDFVEQERERGIT' A
#
# COMPACT_ATOMS: atom_id res chain seq x y z
N MET A 1 4.29 -17.71 18.82
CA MET A 1 3.85 -16.49 18.12
C MET A 1 3.91 -16.84 16.63
N LYS A 2 2.77 -16.97 15.93
CA LYS A 2 2.81 -17.29 14.49
C LYS A 2 3.40 -16.10 13.76
N GLU A 3 4.39 -16.34 12.90
CA GLU A 3 4.97 -15.33 12.01
C GLU A 3 3.87 -14.75 11.10
N LYS A 4 3.80 -13.42 10.92
CA LYS A 4 2.75 -12.75 10.11
C LYS A 4 2.59 -13.38 8.73
N THR A 5 3.70 -13.80 8.14
CA THR A 5 3.77 -14.51 6.86
C THR A 5 2.91 -15.78 6.81
N GLU A 6 2.86 -16.53 7.91
CA GLU A 6 2.11 -17.79 7.97
C GLU A 6 0.60 -17.55 8.05
N ILE A 7 0.20 -16.48 8.75
CA ILE A 7 -1.20 -16.04 8.82
C ILE A 7 -1.67 -15.61 7.42
N ILE A 8 -0.84 -14.85 6.69
CA ILE A 8 -1.17 -14.40 5.33
C ILE A 8 -1.36 -15.60 4.39
N LYS A 9 -0.46 -16.59 4.43
CA LYS A 9 -0.59 -17.82 3.61
C LYS A 9 -1.87 -18.58 3.89
N GLU A 10 -2.31 -18.65 5.15
CA GLU A 10 -3.56 -19.30 5.51
C GLU A 10 -4.78 -18.53 4.96
N LEU A 11 -4.75 -17.19 5.04
CA LEU A 11 -5.80 -16.30 4.52
C LEU A 11 -5.88 -16.29 2.99
N MET A 12 -4.75 -16.44 2.29
CA MET A 12 -4.73 -16.52 0.81
C MET A 12 -5.58 -17.67 0.25
N ARG A 13 -5.86 -18.71 1.06
CA ARG A 13 -6.71 -19.85 0.67
C ARG A 13 -8.20 -19.62 0.90
N LYS A 14 -8.59 -18.47 1.47
CA LYS A 14 -9.98 -18.14 1.84
C LYS A 14 -10.44 -16.87 1.10
N PRO A 15 -10.90 -17.00 -0.16
CA PRO A 15 -11.26 -15.85 -1.01
C PRO A 15 -12.31 -14.92 -0.40
N GLU A 16 -13.17 -15.41 0.49
CA GLU A 16 -14.20 -14.63 1.19
C GLU A 16 -13.61 -13.47 2.03
N PHE A 17 -12.33 -13.57 2.43
CA PHE A 17 -11.60 -12.55 3.17
C PHE A 17 -10.70 -11.66 2.31
N ILE A 18 -10.64 -11.86 0.99
CA ILE A 18 -9.81 -11.07 0.08
C ILE A 18 -10.65 -9.96 -0.56
N ARG A 19 -10.11 -8.75 -0.63
CA ARG A 19 -10.70 -7.60 -1.35
C ARG A 19 -9.64 -6.99 -2.26
N ASN A 20 -9.84 -7.13 -3.56
CA ASN A 20 -9.02 -6.45 -4.56
C ASN A 20 -9.58 -5.04 -4.74
N ILE A 21 -8.81 -4.03 -4.31
CA ILE A 21 -9.20 -2.61 -4.39
C ILE A 21 -8.18 -1.84 -5.22
N GLY A 22 -8.64 -0.80 -5.91
CA GLY A 22 -7.81 0.16 -6.62
C GLY A 22 -8.19 1.58 -6.23
N ILE A 23 -7.20 2.44 -6.03
CA ILE A 23 -7.42 3.85 -5.67
C ILE A 23 -7.23 4.69 -6.93
N VAL A 24 -8.28 5.41 -7.33
CA VAL A 24 -8.27 6.31 -8.48
C VAL A 24 -8.64 7.70 -8.00
N ALA A 25 -7.87 8.69 -8.41
CA ALA A 25 -8.14 10.10 -8.19
C ALA A 25 -7.50 10.94 -9.30
N HIS A 26 -7.84 12.21 -9.34
CA HIS A 26 -7.23 13.18 -10.25
C HIS A 26 -5.74 13.41 -9.93
N ILE A 27 -5.00 14.03 -10.84
CA ILE A 27 -3.58 14.42 -10.62
C ILE A 27 -3.53 15.33 -9.38
N ASP A 28 -2.47 15.19 -8.56
CA ASP A 28 -2.24 15.93 -7.31
C ASP A 28 -3.28 15.76 -6.19
N HIS A 29 -4.22 14.81 -6.31
CA HIS A 29 -5.22 14.55 -5.26
C HIS A 29 -4.73 13.59 -4.16
N GLY A 30 -3.43 13.39 -4.02
CA GLY A 30 -2.85 12.62 -2.91
C GLY A 30 -3.20 11.13 -2.91
N LYS A 31 -3.36 10.50 -4.08
CA LYS A 31 -3.57 9.04 -4.20
C LYS A 31 -2.54 8.26 -3.40
N THR A 32 -1.28 8.62 -3.59
CA THR A 32 -0.12 7.97 -2.97
C THR A 32 -0.10 8.20 -1.46
N THR A 33 -0.43 9.41 -1.01
CA THR A 33 -0.57 9.75 0.42
C THR A 33 -1.68 8.93 1.09
N LEU A 34 -2.83 8.77 0.42
CA LEU A 34 -3.95 7.98 0.95
C LEU A 34 -3.56 6.49 1.07
N THR A 35 -2.93 5.93 0.03
CA THR A 35 -2.43 4.55 0.06
C THR A 35 -1.46 4.33 1.22
N ASP A 36 -0.45 5.18 1.35
CA ASP A 36 0.58 5.01 2.38
C ASP A 36 -0.03 5.10 3.79
N SER A 37 -1.01 5.99 3.99
CA SER A 37 -1.74 6.10 5.26
C SER A 37 -2.50 4.81 5.59
N LEU A 38 -3.12 4.17 4.59
CA LEU A 38 -3.82 2.89 4.78
C LEU A 38 -2.85 1.75 5.12
N LEU A 39 -1.70 1.69 4.44
CA LEU A 39 -0.68 0.68 4.72
C LEU A 39 -0.07 0.83 6.12
N ALA A 40 0.11 2.08 6.58
CA ALA A 40 0.60 2.38 7.92
C ALA A 40 -0.44 2.01 8.99
N GLY A 41 -1.71 2.39 8.79
CA GLY A 41 -2.80 2.02 9.68
C GLY A 41 -3.04 0.51 9.77
N ALA A 42 -2.76 -0.24 8.70
CA ALA A 42 -2.79 -1.70 8.68
C ALA A 42 -1.57 -2.35 9.38
N GLY A 43 -0.60 -1.56 9.83
CA GLY A 43 0.65 -2.04 10.44
C GLY A 43 1.51 -2.88 9.49
N MET A 44 1.40 -2.61 8.17
CA MET A 44 2.19 -3.25 7.12
C MET A 44 3.46 -2.45 6.79
N ILE A 45 3.44 -1.13 6.97
CA ILE A 45 4.62 -0.25 6.89
C ILE A 45 4.77 0.56 8.18
N SER A 46 5.98 1.02 8.48
CA SER A 46 6.20 1.97 9.58
C SER A 46 5.56 3.31 9.24
N GLU A 47 4.90 3.96 10.20
CA GLU A 47 4.36 5.33 10.06
C GLU A 47 5.45 6.33 9.60
N GLU A 48 6.71 6.08 9.95
CA GLU A 48 7.83 6.94 9.54
C GLU A 48 8.22 6.79 8.06
N LEU A 49 7.89 5.64 7.45
CA LEU A 49 8.11 5.34 6.03
C LEU A 49 6.88 5.65 5.17
N ALA A 50 5.70 5.78 5.79
CA ALA A 50 4.47 6.18 5.13
C ALA A 50 4.59 7.61 4.56
N GLY A 51 4.34 7.79 3.28
CA GLY A 51 4.44 9.08 2.58
C GLY A 51 5.85 9.46 2.13
N LYS A 52 6.90 8.78 2.60
CA LYS A 52 8.30 9.00 2.17
C LYS A 52 8.77 8.00 1.13
N GLN A 53 8.31 6.76 1.22
CA GLN A 53 8.82 5.70 0.35
C GLN A 53 8.13 5.65 -1.01
N LEU A 54 6.94 6.27 -1.15
CA LEU A 54 6.11 6.23 -2.36
C LEU A 54 6.02 4.78 -2.86
N ALA A 55 5.63 3.86 -1.98
CA ALA A 55 5.79 2.42 -2.19
C ALA A 55 5.03 1.87 -3.41
N MET A 56 4.10 2.67 -3.98
CA MET A 56 3.36 2.36 -5.20
C MET A 56 3.94 2.96 -6.48
N ASP A 57 4.89 3.91 -6.41
CA ASP A 57 5.53 4.45 -7.61
C ASP A 57 6.56 3.43 -8.12
N PHE A 58 6.09 2.53 -8.99
CA PHE A 58 6.89 1.42 -9.52
C PHE A 58 7.87 1.87 -10.60
N VAL A 59 7.65 3.04 -11.21
CA VAL A 59 8.47 3.58 -12.29
C VAL A 59 9.32 4.74 -11.78
N GLU A 60 10.63 4.68 -11.98
CA GLU A 60 11.58 5.72 -11.52
C GLU A 60 11.22 7.13 -12.06
N GLN A 61 10.66 7.16 -13.27
CA GLN A 61 10.17 8.38 -13.94
C GLN A 61 8.91 8.99 -13.29
N GLU A 62 8.07 8.17 -12.65
CA GLU A 62 6.90 8.62 -11.87
C GLU A 62 7.36 9.31 -10.58
N ARG A 63 8.34 8.70 -9.91
CA ARG A 63 8.96 9.21 -8.69
C ARG A 63 9.71 10.53 -8.89
N GLU A 64 10.46 10.67 -9.99
CA GLU A 64 11.18 11.92 -10.31
C GLU A 64 10.25 13.09 -10.64
N ARG A 65 9.06 12.79 -11.18
CA ARG A 65 8.07 13.80 -11.59
C ARG A 65 6.98 14.04 -10.55
N GLY A 66 6.95 13.25 -9.47
CA GLY A 66 5.90 13.29 -8.45
C GLY A 66 4.51 12.91 -9.00
N ILE A 67 4.46 12.08 -10.04
CA ILE A 67 3.23 11.64 -10.68
C ILE A 67 2.95 10.17 -10.35
N THR A 68 1.69 9.85 -10.09
CA THR A 68 1.16 8.49 -9.84
C THR A 68 -0.18 8.32 -10.55
#